data_AF-A0A6B1GNE2-F1
#
_entry.id   AF-A0A6B1GNE2-F1
#
_cell.length_a   1.000
_cell.length_b   1.000
_cell.length_c   1.000
_cell.angle_alpha   90.00
_cell.angle_beta   90.00
_cell.angle_gamma   90.00
#
_symmetry.space_group_name_H-M   'P 1'
#
loop_
_entity.id
_entity.type
_entity.pdbx_description
1 polymer ?
#
loop_
_entity_poly.entity_id
_entity_poly.type
_entity_poly.pdbx_seq_one_letter_code
_entity_poly.pdbx_strand_id
1 'polypeptide(L)' 'MLYAYYCDLTPDGDGGLVATFPDVPEAITGGADRAEALAMAGDALVTALAG' A
#
# COMPACT_ATOMS: atom_id res chain seq x y z
N MET A 1 12.42 -11.02 -10.03
CA MET A 1 11.36 -11.93 -9.53
C MET A 1 10.07 -11.15 -9.48
N LEU A 2 8.93 -11.78 -9.79
CA LEU A 2 7.61 -11.18 -9.64
C LEU A 2 7.01 -11.72 -8.33
N TYR A 3 6.60 -10.81 -7.45
CA TYR A 3 5.94 -11.14 -6.19
C TYR A 3 4.54 -10.54 -6.18
N ALA A 4 3.60 -11.21 -5.54
CA ALA A 4 2.23 -10.76 -5.37
C ALA A 4 1.85 -10.85 -3.89
N TYR A 5 1.35 -9.75 -3.36
CA TYR A 5 0.92 -9.63 -1.97
C TYR A 5 -0.52 -9.11 -1.93
N TYR A 6 -1.29 -9.55 -0.94
CA TYR A 6 -2.62 -9.02 -0.70
C TYR A 6 -2.51 -7.59 -0.15
N CYS A 7 -3.15 -6.65 -0.82
CA CYS A 7 -3.23 -5.25 -0.42
C CYS A 7 -4.68 -4.90 -0.13
N ASP A 8 -4.94 -4.43 1.08
CA ASP A 8 -6.24 -3.92 1.49
C ASP A 8 -6.29 -2.40 1.25
N LEU A 9 -7.31 -1.96 0.49
CA LEU A 9 -7.55 -0.55 0.21
C LEU A 9 -8.82 -0.09 0.92
N THR A 10 -8.67 0.83 1.85
CA THR A 10 -9.77 1.41 2.62
C THR A 10 -9.82 2.93 2.47
N PRO A 11 -11.00 3.55 2.42
CA PRO A 11 -11.12 5.01 2.44
C PRO A 11 -10.51 5.60 3.72
N ASP A 12 -9.74 6.68 3.60
CA ASP A 12 -9.09 7.35 4.74
C ASP A 12 -10.03 8.30 5.51
N GLY A 13 -11.17 8.66 4.92
CA GLY A 13 -12.16 9.60 5.48
C GLY A 13 -12.10 11.01 4.91
N ASP A 14 -10.99 11.39 4.26
CA ASP A 14 -10.76 12.70 3.62
C ASP A 14 -10.87 12.64 2.08
N GLY A 15 -11.28 11.49 1.56
CA GLY A 15 -11.50 11.25 0.14
C GLY A 15 -10.34 10.54 -0.55
N GLY A 16 -9.27 10.19 0.18
CA GLY A 16 -8.20 9.33 -0.27
C GLY A 16 -8.42 7.86 0.10
N LEU A 17 -7.39 7.06 -0.16
CA LEU A 17 -7.34 5.63 0.14
C LEU A 17 -6.05 5.32 0.91
N VAL A 18 -6.19 4.51 1.96
CA VAL A 18 -5.08 3.87 2.67
C VAL A 18 -4.88 2.48 2.09
N ALA A 19 -3.62 2.16 1.77
CA ALA A 19 -3.15 0.85 1.39
C ALA A 19 -2.40 0.20 2.56
N THR A 20 -2.80 -1.02 2.92
CA THR A 20 -2.17 -1.81 3.98
C THR A 20 -1.89 -3.23 3.52
N PHE A 21 -0.87 -3.85 4.10
CA PHE A 21 -0.51 -5.26 3.83
C PHE A 21 -0.57 -6.05 5.15
N PRO A 22 -1.52 -6.98 5.33
CA PRO A 22 -1.64 -7.76 6.57
C PRO A 22 -0.38 -8.59 6.89
N ASP A 23 0.31 -9.07 5.85
CA ASP A 23 1.53 -9.86 5.98
C ASP A 23 2.78 -9.00 6.26
N VAL A 24 2.71 -7.69 5.98
CA VAL A 24 3.80 -6.72 6.14
C VAL A 24 3.22 -5.45 6.78
N PRO A 25 2.89 -5.47 8.08
CA PRO A 25 2.17 -4.37 8.74
C PRO A 25 2.91 -3.03 8.73
N GLU A 26 4.22 -3.03 8.55
CA GLU A 26 5.06 -1.85 8.40
C GLU A 26 4.91 -1.16 7.02
N ALA A 27 4.40 -1.88 6.01
CA ALA A 27 4.09 -1.32 4.70
C ALA A 27 2.67 -0.71 4.73
N ILE A 28 2.58 0.55 5.14
CA ILE A 28 1.33 1.32 5.13
C ILE A 28 1.56 2.63 4.39
N THR A 29 0.65 2.97 3.49
CA THR A 29 0.72 4.21 2.70
C THR A 29 -0.68 4.61 2.21
N GLY A 30 -0.78 5.69 1.43
CA GLY A 30 -2.04 6.12 0.85
C GLY A 30 -1.88 6.96 -0.40
N GLY A 31 -3.00 7.34 -1.00
CA GLY A 31 -3.07 8.18 -2.19
C GLY A 31 -4.47 8.79 -2.36
N ALA A 32 -4.58 9.85 -3.17
CA ALA A 32 -5.83 10.53 -3.42
C ALA A 32 -6.82 9.68 -4.24
N ASP A 33 -6.32 8.71 -4.99
CA ASP A 33 -7.13 7.77 -5.74
C ASP A 33 -6.54 6.35 -5.72
N ARG A 34 -7.28 5.40 -6.31
CA ARG A 34 -6.88 3.98 -6.32
C ARG A 34 -5.57 3.74 -7.06
N ALA A 35 -5.30 4.48 -8.14
CA ALA A 35 -4.10 4.28 -8.93
C ALA A 35 -2.87 4.79 -8.17
N GLU A 36 -2.98 5.96 -7.54
CA GLU A 36 -1.92 6.52 -6.71
C GLU A 36 -1.66 5.66 -5.47
N ALA A 37 -2.70 5.26 -4.75
CA ALA A 37 -2.56 4.42 -3.56
C ALA A 37 -1.87 3.08 -3.87
N LEU A 38 -2.19 2.45 -5.01
CA LEU A 38 -1.53 1.22 -5.45
C LEU A 38 -0.09 1.41 -5.89
N ALA A 39 0.22 2.53 -6.57
CA ALA A 39 1.59 2.84 -6.94
C ALA A 39 2.46 3.03 -5.69
N MET A 40 1.97 3.86 -4.75
CA MET A 40 2.62 4.08 -3.45
C MET A 40 2.76 2.80 -2.64
N ALA A 41 1.76 1.92 -2.67
CA ALA A 41 1.77 0.63 -1.97
C ALA A 41 2.92 -0.27 -2.43
N GLY A 42 3.22 -0.28 -3.73
CA GLY A 42 4.36 -1.01 -4.28
C GLY A 42 5.70 -0.50 -3.71
N ASP A 43 5.90 0.81 -3.72
CA ASP A 43 7.13 1.44 -3.22
C ASP A 43 7.30 1.22 -1.71
N ALA A 44 6.21 1.35 -0.94
CA ALA A 44 6.20 1.09 0.50
C ALA A 44 6.54 -0.38 0.82
N LEU A 45 5.96 -1.33 0.07
CA LEU A 45 6.22 -2.75 0.24
C LEU A 45 7.68 -3.10 -0.08
N VAL A 46 8.24 -2.56 -1.17
CA VAL A 46 9.66 -2.77 -1.51
C VAL A 46 10.55 -2.23 -0.41
N THR A 47 10.25 -1.05 0.12
CA THR A 47 11.04 -0.43 1.20
C THR A 47 10.99 -1.27 2.48
N ALA A 48 9.80 -1.76 2.86
CA ALA A 48 9.63 -2.62 4.03
C ALA A 48 10.39 -3.95 3.90
N LEU A 49 10.30 -4.60 2.74
CA LEU A 49 10.97 -5.89 2.49
C LEU A 49 12.49 -5.78 2.30
N ALA A 50 12.99 -4.58 1.94
CA ALA A 50 14.41 -4.31 1.79
C ALA A 50 15.12 -3.93 3.11
N GLY A 51 14.36 -3.83 4.22
CA GLY A 51 14.85 -3.51 5.56
C GLY A 51 15.92 -4.46 6.10
#